data_AF-A0A828ZPM2-F1
#
_entry.id   AF-A0A828ZPM2-F1
#
_cell.length_a   1.000
_cell.length_b   1.000
_cell.length_c   1.000
_cell.angle_alpha   90.00
_cell.angle_beta   90.00
_cell.angle_gamma   90.00
#
_symmetry.space_group_name_H-M   'P 1'
#
loop_
_entity.id
_entity.type
_entity.pdbx_description
1 polymer ?
#
loop_
_entity_poly.entity_id
_entity_poly.type
_entity_poly.pdbx_seq_one_letter_code
_entity_poly.pdbx_strand_id
1 'polypeptide(L)' 'MICSANSERQINAITEEIIDKEEENKYEVKRIEGKEGGKWVLIDLGDLIVHVFHAPERSFYNLEKLWSDAPLVDLNEWLD' A
#
# COMPACT_ATOMS: atom_id res chain seq x y z
N MET A 1 1.56 -0.43 -5.95
CA MET A 1 2.64 -0.03 -5.02
C MET A 1 2.72 -1.03 -3.87
N ILE A 2 3.93 -1.42 -3.45
CA ILE A 2 4.14 -2.31 -2.28
C ILE A 2 5.06 -1.60 -1.29
N CYS A 3 4.61 -1.44 -0.04
CA CYS A 3 5.41 -0.85 1.03
C CYS A 3 5.40 -1.72 2.30
N SER A 4 6.27 -1.38 3.24
CA SER A 4 6.45 -2.12 4.49
C SER A 4 6.43 -1.20 5.69
N ALA A 5 5.84 -1.69 6.77
CA ALA A 5 5.83 -1.07 8.08
C ALA A 5 6.30 -2.06 9.14
N ASN A 6 6.87 -1.52 10.22
CA ASN A 6 7.48 -2.31 11.30
C ASN A 6 6.51 -2.60 12.45
N SER A 7 5.35 -1.95 12.47
CA SER A 7 4.31 -2.19 13.49
C SER A 7 2.92 -2.00 12.90
N GLU A 8 1.92 -2.60 13.55
CA GLU A 8 0.50 -2.40 13.23
C GLU A 8 0.11 -0.92 13.31
N ARG A 9 0.65 -0.18 14.29
CA ARG A 9 0.44 1.26 14.40
C ARG A 9 0.93 2.02 13.16
N GLN A 10 2.08 1.62 12.59
CA GLN A 10 2.58 2.21 11.35
C GLN A 10 1.73 1.82 10.14
N ILE A 11 1.24 0.58 10.08
CA ILE A 11 0.33 0.13 9.00
C ILE A 11 -0.94 0.98 9.01
N ASN A 12 -1.54 1.17 10.18
CA ASN A 12 -2.74 1.99 10.32
C ASN A 12 -2.48 3.44 9.96
N ALA A 13 -1.37 4.02 10.45
CA ALA A 13 -1.00 5.40 10.11
C ALA A 13 -0.77 5.61 8.61
N ILE A 14 -0.07 4.70 7.93
CA ILE A 14 0.13 4.77 6.47
C ILE A 14 -1.20 4.64 5.73
N THR A 15 -2.05 3.70 6.16
CA THR A 15 -3.36 3.48 5.53
C THR A 15 -4.26 4.71 5.68
N GLU A 16 -4.30 5.30 6.88
CA GLU A 16 -5.08 6.51 7.17
C GLU A 16 -4.57 7.71 6.38
N GLU A 17 -3.25 7.94 6.36
CA GLU A 17 -2.68 9.05 5.58
C GLU A 17 -2.98 8.93 4.09
N ILE A 18 -2.95 7.73 3.52
CA ILE A 18 -3.33 7.53 2.11
C ILE A 18 -4.79 7.91 1.90
N ILE A 19 -5.72 7.45 2.75
CA ILE A 19 -7.14 7.78 2.64
C ILE A 19 -7.35 9.29 2.73
N ASP A 20 -6.75 9.93 3.75
CA ASP A 20 -6.90 11.36 4.00
C ASP A 20 -6.40 12.17 2.79
N LYS A 21 -5.27 11.77 2.18
CA LYS A 21 -4.74 12.44 0.98
C LYS A 21 -5.60 12.21 -0.26
N GLU A 22 -6.13 11.01 -0.46
CA GLU A 22 -7.04 10.76 -1.59
C GLU A 22 -8.33 11.59 -1.43
N GLU A 23 -8.89 11.68 -0.22
CA GLU A 23 -10.06 12.51 0.09
C GLU A 23 -9.77 14.01 -0.14
N GLU A 24 -8.63 14.52 0.35
CA GLU A 24 -8.20 15.91 0.14
C GLU A 24 -8.11 16.26 -1.36
N ASN A 25 -7.62 15.31 -2.17
CA ASN A 25 -7.48 15.46 -3.61
C ASN A 25 -8.76 15.11 -4.40
N LYS A 26 -9.85 14.76 -3.72
CA LYS A 26 -11.15 14.38 -4.29
C LYS A 26 -11.11 13.15 -5.18
N TYR A 27 -10.23 12.21 -4.85
CA TYR A 27 -10.20 10.87 -5.43
C TYR A 27 -10.98 9.88 -4.56
N GLU A 28 -11.50 8.82 -5.19
CA GLU A 28 -12.31 7.81 -4.53
C GLU A 28 -11.44 6.63 -4.08
N VAL A 29 -11.47 6.33 -2.78
CA VAL A 29 -10.94 5.06 -2.25
C VAL A 29 -12.01 3.98 -2.44
N LYS A 30 -11.84 3.12 -3.45
CA LYS A 30 -12.85 2.12 -3.83
C LYS A 30 -13.04 1.06 -2.77
N ARG A 31 -11.94 0.53 -2.23
CA ARG A 31 -12.01 -0.58 -1.26
C ARG A 31 -10.77 -0.62 -0.37
N ILE A 32 -11.00 -1.03 0.87
CA ILE A 32 -9.94 -1.34 1.83
C ILE A 32 -10.19 -2.74 2.39
N GLU A 33 -9.18 -3.60 2.36
CA GLU A 33 -9.22 -4.94 2.93
C GLU A 33 -8.10 -5.14 3.95
N GLY A 34 -8.37 -5.93 5.00
CA GLY A 34 -7.34 -6.35 5.97
C GLY A 34 -6.98 -5.32 7.06
N LYS A 35 -7.66 -4.16 7.11
CA LYS A 35 -7.37 -3.07 8.09
C LYS A 35 -7.38 -3.54 9.55
N GLU A 36 -8.32 -4.40 9.94
CA GLU A 36 -8.42 -4.91 11.32
C GLU A 36 -7.38 -5.98 11.67
N GLY A 37 -6.73 -6.60 10.68
CA GLY A 37 -5.79 -7.71 10.89
C GLY A 37 -4.35 -7.28 11.15
N GLY A 38 -4.01 -6.01 10.92
CA GLY A 38 -2.71 -5.40 11.26
C GLY A 38 -1.48 -6.01 10.59
N LYS A 39 -1.65 -6.93 9.64
CA LYS A 39 -0.56 -7.69 8.99
C LYS A 39 -0.36 -7.32 7.54
N TRP A 40 -1.46 -7.10 6.84
CA TRP A 40 -1.49 -6.77 5.43
C TRP A 40 -2.78 -6.01 5.14
N VAL A 41 -2.63 -4.80 4.63
CA VAL A 41 -3.74 -3.98 4.14
C VAL A 41 -3.62 -3.83 2.63
N LEU A 42 -4.73 -4.01 1.94
CA LEU A 42 -4.90 -3.73 0.52
C LEU A 42 -5.82 -2.51 0.38
N ILE A 43 -5.35 -1.51 -0.37
CA ILE A 43 -6.10 -0.30 -0.69
C ILE A 43 -6.27 -0.26 -2.21
N ASP A 44 -7.51 -0.25 -2.66
CA ASP A 44 -7.89 -0.13 -4.07
C ASP A 44 -8.30 1.33 -4.36
N LEU A 45 -7.49 2.01 -5.19
CA LEU A 45 -7.72 3.38 -5.65
C LEU A 45 -8.19 3.41 -7.12
N GLY A 46 -8.57 2.26 -7.69
CA GLY A 46 -8.98 2.12 -9.08
C GLY A 46 -7.81 1.89 -10.03
N ASP A 47 -7.03 2.94 -10.32
CA ASP A 47 -5.90 2.84 -11.26
C ASP A 47 -4.61 2.36 -10.56
N LEU A 48 -4.58 2.42 -9.23
CA LEU A 48 -3.47 1.99 -8.39
C LEU A 48 -3.97 1.13 -7.24
N ILE A 49 -3.31 -0.01 -7.04
CA ILE A 49 -3.48 -0.84 -5.84
C ILE A 49 -2.27 -0.66 -4.94
N VAL A 50 -2.50 -0.38 -3.67
CA VAL A 50 -1.46 -0.24 -2.64
C VAL A 50 -1.52 -1.41 -1.67
N HIS A 51 -0.39 -2.09 -1.50
CA HIS A 51 -0.22 -3.11 -0.47
C HIS A 51 0.68 -2.58 0.64
N VAL A 52 0.13 -2.48 1.86
CA VAL A 52 0.87 -2.11 3.07
C VAL A 52 1.07 -3.37 3.90
N PHE A 53 2.32 -3.84 3.99
CA PHE A 53 2.65 -5.07 4.72
C PHE A 53 3.34 -4.78 6.05
N HIS A 54 3.09 -5.65 7.04
CA HIS A 54 4.06 -5.87 8.11
C HIS A 54 5.31 -6.53 7.52
N ALA A 55 6.51 -6.04 7.86
CA ALA A 55 7.75 -6.45 7.19
C ALA A 55 8.00 -7.99 7.13
N PRO A 56 7.74 -8.78 8.19
CA PRO A 56 7.82 -10.24 8.14
C PRO A 56 6.83 -10.88 7.16
N GLU A 57 5.61 -10.36 7.07
CA GLU A 57 4.54 -10.90 6.22
C GLU A 57 4.85 -10.65 4.73
N ARG A 58 5.44 -9.49 4.38
CA ARG A 58 5.86 -9.21 3.00
C ARG A 58 6.79 -10.28 2.44
N SER A 59 7.75 -10.71 3.24
CA SER A 59 8.72 -11.75 2.84
C SER A 59 8.05 -13.12 2.66
N PHE A 60 7.02 -13.41 3.46
CA PHE A 60 6.25 -14.64 3.36
C PHE A 60 5.41 -14.70 2.08
N TYR A 61 4.67 -13.62 1.77
CA TYR A 61 3.80 -13.57 0.59
C TYR A 61 4.58 -13.33 -0.72
N ASN A 62 5.67 -12.56 -0.67
CA ASN A 62 6.60 -12.31 -1.79
C ASN A 62 5.89 -11.98 -3.12
N LEU A 63 4.97 -11.02 -3.07
CA LEU A 63 4.21 -10.60 -4.26
C LEU A 63 5.12 -10.05 -5.36
N GLU A 64 6.29 -9.53 -5.01
CA GLU A 64 7.31 -9.07 -5.96
C GLU A 64 7.73 -10.18 -6.93
N LYS A 65 7.74 -11.44 -6.48
CA LYS A 65 8.02 -12.57 -7.36
C LYS A 65 6.92 -12.75 -8.42
N LEU A 66 5.67 -12.57 -8.02
CA LEU A 66 4.52 -12.66 -8.93
C LEU A 66 4.56 -11.57 -10.00
N TRP A 67 5.00 -10.36 -9.61
CA TRP A 67 5.09 -9.19 -10.49
C TRP A 67 6.48 -8.99 -11.10
N SER A 68 7.35 -10.00 -11.08
CA SER A 68 8.76 -9.86 -11.47
C SER A 68 8.98 -9.48 -12.94
N ASP A 69 8.02 -9.81 -13.81
CA ASP A 69 8.05 -9.46 -15.23
C ASP A 69 7.49 -8.05 -15.52
N ALA A 70 6.89 -7.39 -14.52
CA ALA A 70 6.35 -6.04 -14.68
C ALA A 70 7.48 -4.99 -14.57
N PRO A 71 7.47 -3.95 -15.42
CA PRO A 71 8.45 -2.87 -15.32
C PRO A 71 8.30 -2.13 -13.99
N LEU A 72 9.42 -1.84 -13.33
CA LEU A 72 9.44 -0.96 -12.17
C LEU A 72 9.28 0.49 -12.63
N VAL A 73 8.39 1.22 -11.96
CA VAL A 73 8.22 2.66 -12.15
C VAL A 73 9.10 3.38 -11.14
N ASP A 74 10.04 4.19 -11.61
CA ASP A 74 10.82 5.07 -10.74
C ASP A 74 9.96 6.28 -10.33
N LEU A 75 9.74 6.43 -9.02
CA LEU A 75 8.92 7.50 -8.46
C LEU A 75 9.71 8.77 -8.17
N ASN A 76 11.04 8.76 -8.29
CA ASN A 76 11.88 9.93 -7.99
C ASN A 76 11.54 11.13 -8.89
N GLU A 77 10.99 10.91 -10.07
CA GLU A 77 10.56 11.98 -10.97
C GLU A 77 9.29 12.71 -10.48
N TRP A 78 8.57 12.15 -9.51
CA TRP A 78 7.32 12.69 -8.97
C TRP A 78 7.47 13.21 -7.53
N LEU A 79 8.66 13.06 -6.94
CA LEU A 79 9.00 13.53 -5.60
C LEU A 79 9.82 14.83 -5.75
N ASP A 80 9.18 15.98 -5.50
CA ASP A 80 9.84 17.29 -5.43
C ASP A 80 10.82 17.41 -4.24
#